data_AF-E2B0V1-F1
#
_entry.id   AF-E2B0V1-F1
#
_cell.length_a   1.000
_cell.length_b   1.000
_cell.length_c   1.000
_cell.angle_alpha   90.00
_cell.angle_beta   90.00
_cell.angle_gamma   90.00
#
_symmetry.space_group_name_H-M   'P 1'
#
loop_
_entity.id
_entity.type
_entity.pdbx_description
1 polymer ?
#
loop_
_entity_poly.entity_id
_entity_poly.type
_entity_poly.pdbx_seq_one_letter_code
_entity_poly.pdbx_strand_id
1 'polypeptide(L)'
;TLNPALDAGVRVCSITCAVTNIRTLEIFGCNIYANSFTYIKNYFIHPIQGYNVYVILDPCHMLKLARNTLGDKKLLKSDTGLIQWNFMEKLYNLQEKLTLKFKNKLNSSCIRWQQNKMKVKYAAQILRASVANAIMFLQEEGIEEFKNCEATVEFINIIDQLFDFLNSRNPFGKGYKKPIFANNLPKINSSIENKINYLFNLRDANDNNMYKSGRKTFIYGFALAVKSILQITEKLFKDNNSYKYILTYKFSQDHIEILFARIRGRHGFNNNPNVTQFRAAITN
;
A
#
# COMPACT_ATOMS: atom_id res chain seq x y z
N THR A 1 23.41 0.89 -11.56
CA THR A 1 24.00 -0.30 -12.23
C THR A 1 23.75 -1.51 -11.35
N LEU A 2 23.37 -2.66 -11.95
CA LEU A 2 23.15 -3.92 -11.23
C LEU A 2 24.43 -4.77 -11.12
N ASN A 3 25.50 -4.36 -11.82
CA ASN A 3 26.76 -5.09 -11.93
C ASN A 3 27.40 -5.46 -10.58
N PRO A 4 27.48 -4.57 -9.56
CA PRO A 4 28.10 -4.95 -8.29
C PRO A 4 27.39 -6.11 -7.57
N ALA A 5 26.06 -6.20 -7.72
CA ALA A 5 25.30 -7.32 -7.17
C ALA A 5 25.59 -8.61 -7.94
N LEU A 6 25.69 -8.52 -9.27
CA LEU A 6 26.07 -9.64 -10.13
C LEU A 6 27.47 -10.16 -9.78
N ASP A 7 28.45 -9.27 -9.64
CA ASP A 7 29.84 -9.60 -9.30
C ASP A 7 29.94 -10.30 -7.93
N ALA A 8 29.02 -9.97 -7.00
CA ALA A 8 28.90 -10.60 -5.70
C ALA A 8 28.08 -11.92 -5.70
N GLY A 9 27.65 -12.41 -6.87
CA GLY A 9 26.81 -13.61 -6.99
C GLY A 9 25.37 -13.42 -6.49
N VAL A 10 24.91 -12.18 -6.33
CA VAL A 10 23.58 -11.84 -5.82
C VAL A 10 22.60 -11.64 -6.97
N ARG A 11 21.52 -12.42 -6.97
CA ARG A 11 20.42 -12.27 -7.93
C ARG A 11 19.42 -11.20 -7.46
N VAL A 12 19.35 -10.08 -8.17
CA VAL A 12 18.37 -9.02 -7.89
C VAL A 12 17.03 -9.37 -8.53
N CYS A 13 16.06 -9.82 -7.73
CA CYS A 13 14.73 -10.21 -8.24
C CYS A 13 13.79 -9.02 -8.46
N SER A 14 13.96 -7.93 -7.70
CA SER A 14 13.10 -6.76 -7.79
C SER A 14 13.78 -5.48 -7.32
N ILE A 15 13.22 -4.34 -7.73
CA ILE A 15 13.54 -3.01 -7.20
C ILE A 15 12.28 -2.37 -6.60
N THR A 16 12.43 -1.70 -5.46
CA THR A 16 11.34 -0.94 -4.83
C THR A 16 11.67 0.55 -4.86
N CYS A 17 10.80 1.35 -5.46
CA CYS A 17 11.02 2.78 -5.66
C CYS A 17 9.78 3.63 -5.29
N ALA A 18 10.00 4.94 -5.24
CA ALA A 18 8.92 5.90 -5.02
C ALA A 18 8.25 6.29 -6.35
N VAL A 19 7.10 6.95 -6.27
CA VAL A 19 6.33 7.41 -7.45
C VAL A 19 7.10 8.37 -8.36
N THR A 20 8.08 9.09 -7.81
CA THR A 20 8.96 10.00 -8.56
C THR A 20 9.86 9.26 -9.55
N ASN A 21 10.05 7.95 -9.39
CA ASN A 21 10.89 7.13 -10.25
C ASN A 21 10.12 6.48 -11.42
N ILE A 22 8.81 6.70 -11.55
CA ILE A 22 7.99 6.07 -12.61
C ILE A 22 8.56 6.33 -14.01
N ARG A 23 9.02 7.55 -14.30
CA ARG A 23 9.60 7.86 -15.61
C ARG A 23 10.84 7.05 -15.92
N THR A 24 11.68 6.79 -14.91
CA THR A 24 12.86 5.91 -15.04
C THR A 24 12.45 4.48 -15.36
N LEU A 25 11.39 3.98 -14.72
CA LEU A 25 10.87 2.63 -14.95
C LEU A 25 10.32 2.46 -16.37
N GLU A 26 9.63 3.49 -16.88
CA GLU A 26 9.17 3.53 -18.28
C GLU A 26 10.34 3.50 -19.27
N ILE A 27 11.43 4.23 -18.99
CA ILE A 27 12.66 4.19 -19.81
C ILE A 27 13.28 2.79 -19.81
N PHE A 28 13.21 2.05 -18.70
CA PHE A 28 13.61 0.64 -18.65
C PHE A 28 12.62 -0.32 -19.33
N GLY A 29 11.54 0.20 -19.91
CA GLY A 29 10.57 -0.57 -20.69
C GLY A 29 9.41 -1.12 -19.89
N CYS A 30 9.17 -0.66 -18.66
CA CYS A 30 7.93 -0.94 -17.93
C CYS A 30 6.76 -0.15 -18.54
N ASN A 31 5.53 -0.67 -18.38
CA ASN A 31 4.30 0.04 -18.72
C ASN A 31 3.36 -0.01 -17.52
N ILE A 32 3.37 1.04 -16.71
CA ILE A 32 2.65 1.08 -15.44
C ILE A 32 1.20 1.53 -15.66
N TYR A 33 0.99 2.59 -16.44
CA TYR A 33 -0.33 3.20 -16.66
C TYR A 33 -1.08 2.53 -17.82
N ALA A 34 -1.34 1.23 -17.69
CA ALA A 34 -2.09 0.45 -18.67
C ALA A 34 -3.61 0.48 -18.41
N ASN A 35 -4.42 0.19 -19.44
CA ASN A 35 -5.88 0.26 -19.34
C ASN A 35 -6.52 -0.76 -18.37
N SER A 36 -5.80 -1.81 -18.00
CA SER A 36 -6.25 -2.80 -17.01
C SER A 36 -5.07 -3.44 -16.29
N PHE A 37 -5.37 -4.13 -15.19
CA PHE A 37 -4.39 -4.86 -14.39
C PHE A 37 -3.55 -5.86 -15.22
N THR A 38 -4.20 -6.57 -16.15
CA THR A 38 -3.56 -7.57 -17.02
C THR A 38 -2.46 -6.97 -17.88
N TYR A 39 -2.67 -5.76 -18.40
CA TYR A 39 -1.75 -5.11 -19.34
C TYR A 39 -0.60 -4.33 -18.67
N ILE A 40 -0.59 -4.23 -17.34
CA ILE A 40 0.55 -3.63 -16.63
C ILE A 40 1.81 -4.47 -16.88
N LYS A 41 2.85 -3.86 -17.45
CA LYS A 41 4.18 -4.46 -17.57
C LYS A 41 5.05 -4.00 -16.39
N ASN A 42 5.22 -4.90 -15.44
CA ASN A 42 5.78 -4.66 -14.10
C ASN A 42 7.25 -5.08 -13.94
N TYR A 43 7.98 -5.27 -15.04
CA TYR A 43 9.37 -5.67 -15.03
C TYR A 43 10.13 -5.10 -16.22
N PHE A 44 11.45 -5.07 -16.08
CA PHE A 44 12.40 -4.89 -17.17
C PHE A 44 13.37 -6.07 -17.21
N ILE A 45 14.15 -6.21 -18.29
CA ILE A 45 15.10 -7.30 -18.45
C ILE A 45 16.44 -6.91 -17.82
N HIS A 46 17.02 -7.79 -17.00
CA HIS A 46 18.36 -7.61 -16.47
C HIS A 46 19.36 -7.47 -17.62
N PRO A 47 20.16 -6.40 -17.69
CA PRO A 47 20.94 -6.04 -18.89
C PRO A 47 22.01 -7.07 -19.26
N ILE A 48 22.49 -7.86 -18.30
CA ILE A 48 23.53 -8.88 -18.51
C ILE A 48 22.94 -10.30 -18.51
N GLN A 49 22.27 -10.71 -17.42
CA GLN A 49 21.76 -12.07 -17.25
C GLN A 49 20.40 -12.36 -17.93
N GLY A 50 19.72 -11.38 -18.54
CA GLY A 50 18.52 -11.61 -19.35
C GLY A 50 17.23 -12.00 -18.61
N TYR A 51 17.23 -12.10 -17.27
CA TYR A 51 16.03 -12.44 -16.51
C TYR A 51 15.21 -11.19 -16.11
N ASN A 52 13.93 -11.38 -15.78
CA ASN A 52 13.06 -10.27 -15.36
C ASN A 52 13.44 -9.70 -13.99
N VAL A 53 13.65 -8.39 -13.92
CA VAL A 53 13.73 -7.62 -12.67
C VAL A 53 12.39 -6.90 -12.46
N TYR A 54 11.67 -7.34 -11.44
CA TYR A 54 10.34 -6.81 -11.13
C TYR A 54 10.40 -5.47 -10.42
N VAL A 55 9.34 -4.68 -10.56
CA VAL A 55 9.28 -3.32 -10.03
C VAL A 55 8.14 -3.20 -9.05
N ILE A 56 8.41 -2.58 -7.90
CA ILE A 56 7.46 -2.42 -6.81
C ILE A 56 7.41 -0.93 -6.44
N LEU A 57 6.21 -0.37 -6.39
CA LEU A 57 6.00 0.92 -5.75
C LEU A 57 5.65 0.70 -4.29
N ASP A 58 6.25 1.47 -3.41
CA ASP A 58 6.12 1.22 -1.97
C ASP A 58 4.64 1.34 -1.48
N PRO A 59 4.11 0.28 -0.84
CA PRO A 59 2.72 0.23 -0.37
C PRO A 59 2.39 1.31 0.67
N CYS A 60 3.34 1.72 1.51
CA CYS A 60 3.13 2.77 2.51
C CYS A 60 2.80 4.12 1.84
N HIS A 61 3.44 4.43 0.71
CA HIS A 61 3.06 5.56 -0.11
C HIS A 61 1.67 5.41 -0.74
N MET A 62 1.30 4.21 -1.23
CA MET A 62 -0.01 3.98 -1.84
C MET A 62 -1.16 4.15 -0.86
N LEU A 63 -1.00 3.67 0.37
CA LEU A 63 -1.96 3.88 1.45
C LEU A 63 -2.18 5.36 1.75
N LYS A 64 -1.10 6.16 1.78
CA LYS A 64 -1.22 7.63 1.93
C LYS A 64 -1.99 8.25 0.79
N LEU A 65 -1.71 7.85 -0.45
CA LEU A 65 -2.37 8.39 -1.64
C LEU A 65 -3.86 8.00 -1.69
N ALA A 66 -4.23 6.78 -1.30
CA ALA A 66 -5.63 6.38 -1.17
C ALA A 66 -6.38 7.26 -0.16
N ARG A 67 -5.81 7.44 1.04
CA ARG A 67 -6.36 8.34 2.08
C ARG A 67 -6.48 9.78 1.62
N ASN A 68 -5.43 10.32 0.99
CA ASN A 68 -5.44 11.69 0.47
C ASN A 68 -6.47 11.85 -0.65
N THR A 69 -6.66 10.82 -1.48
CA THR A 69 -7.62 10.87 -2.59
C THR A 69 -9.05 10.93 -2.07
N LEU A 70 -9.43 10.03 -1.16
CA LEU A 70 -10.76 10.07 -0.55
C LEU A 70 -10.95 11.33 0.30
N GLY A 71 -9.92 11.75 1.05
CA GLY A 71 -9.97 12.96 1.87
C GLY A 71 -10.10 14.26 1.06
N ASP A 72 -9.46 14.36 -0.10
CA ASP A 72 -9.57 15.52 -1.01
C ASP A 72 -10.89 15.50 -1.80
N LYS A 73 -11.24 14.36 -2.39
CA LYS A 73 -12.43 14.23 -3.23
C LYS A 73 -13.73 14.20 -2.42
N LYS A 74 -13.65 13.79 -1.15
CA LYS A 74 -14.75 13.57 -0.18
C LYS A 74 -15.77 12.51 -0.57
N LEU A 75 -16.00 12.30 -1.86
CA LEU A 75 -16.89 11.33 -2.44
C LEU A 75 -16.18 10.59 -3.59
N LEU A 76 -16.20 9.26 -3.54
CA LEU A 76 -15.92 8.38 -4.67
C LEU A 76 -17.14 7.49 -4.91
N LYS A 77 -17.19 6.86 -6.08
CA LYS A 77 -18.21 5.90 -6.46
C LYS A 77 -17.55 4.55 -6.73
N SER A 78 -18.24 3.49 -6.36
CA SER A 78 -17.94 2.11 -6.76
C SER A 78 -19.21 1.47 -7.29
N ASP A 79 -19.11 0.24 -7.78
CA ASP A 79 -20.29 -0.49 -8.29
C ASP A 79 -21.30 -0.81 -7.19
N THR A 80 -20.88 -0.82 -5.91
CA THR A 80 -21.71 -1.08 -4.74
C THR A 80 -22.32 0.18 -4.12
N GLY A 81 -21.90 1.38 -4.55
CA GLY A 81 -22.46 2.65 -4.07
C GLY A 81 -21.45 3.75 -3.79
N LEU A 82 -21.84 4.67 -2.91
CA LEU A 82 -21.10 5.91 -2.59
C LEU A 82 -20.09 5.70 -1.46
N ILE A 83 -18.84 6.04 -1.72
CA ILE A 83 -17.74 6.01 -0.75
C ILE A 83 -17.55 7.44 -0.21
N GLN A 84 -17.93 7.66 1.05
CA GLN A 84 -17.99 9.00 1.63
C GLN A 84 -17.01 9.16 2.78
N TRP A 85 -16.14 10.16 2.69
CA TRP A 85 -15.23 10.53 3.79
C TRP A 85 -15.98 10.90 5.08
N ASN A 86 -17.21 11.43 4.94
CA ASN A 86 -18.04 11.91 6.04
C ASN A 86 -18.29 10.84 7.12
N PHE A 87 -18.38 9.56 6.78
CA PHE A 87 -18.58 8.51 7.80
C PHE A 87 -17.41 8.43 8.79
N MET A 88 -16.17 8.75 8.38
CA MET A 88 -15.03 8.78 9.31
C MET A 88 -15.09 9.99 10.22
N GLU A 89 -15.52 11.15 9.69
CA GLU A 89 -15.71 12.38 10.47
C GLU A 89 -16.81 12.20 11.51
N LYS A 90 -17.96 11.63 11.12
CA LYS A 90 -19.08 11.27 12.01
C LYS A 90 -18.65 10.28 13.09
N LEU A 91 -17.97 9.19 12.72
CA LEU A 91 -17.48 8.21 13.70
C LEU A 91 -16.55 8.88 14.73
N TYR A 92 -15.63 9.72 14.28
CA TYR A 92 -14.76 10.46 15.20
C TYR A 92 -15.56 11.34 16.15
N ASN A 93 -16.48 12.16 15.63
CA ASN A 93 -17.29 13.08 16.43
C ASN A 93 -18.18 12.34 17.43
N LEU A 94 -18.77 11.21 17.04
CA LEU A 94 -19.55 10.37 17.94
C LEU A 94 -18.67 9.84 19.08
N GLN A 95 -17.50 9.28 18.75
CA GLN A 95 -16.58 8.75 19.76
C GLN A 95 -16.10 9.80 20.75
N GLU A 96 -15.93 11.06 20.36
CA GLU A 96 -15.55 12.12 21.30
C GLU A 96 -16.65 12.43 22.34
N LYS A 97 -17.91 12.09 22.05
CA LYS A 97 -19.03 12.23 22.99
C LYS A 97 -19.22 11.01 23.89
N LEU A 98 -18.63 9.86 23.54
CA LEU A 98 -18.76 8.63 24.30
C LEU A 98 -17.75 8.56 25.45
N THR A 99 -18.20 8.09 26.62
CA THR A 99 -17.30 7.74 27.73
C THR A 99 -16.43 6.54 27.37
N LEU A 100 -17.01 5.53 26.71
CA LEU A 100 -16.32 4.34 26.24
C LEU A 100 -16.26 4.35 24.71
N LYS A 101 -15.06 4.56 24.16
CA LYS A 101 -14.83 4.63 22.71
C LYS A 101 -14.70 3.23 22.11
N PHE A 102 -15.07 3.09 20.83
CA PHE A 102 -14.80 1.86 20.10
C PHE A 102 -13.31 1.54 20.05
N LYS A 103 -12.97 0.24 19.98
CA LYS A 103 -11.58 -0.25 19.97
C LYS A 103 -10.91 -0.05 18.61
N ASN A 104 -10.77 1.19 18.17
CA ASN A 104 -9.99 1.59 17.00
C ASN A 104 -9.01 2.71 17.36
N LYS A 105 -8.19 3.13 16.40
CA LYS A 105 -7.14 4.15 16.59
C LYS A 105 -7.45 5.49 15.91
N LEU A 106 -8.71 5.70 15.53
CA LEU A 106 -9.16 6.93 14.90
C LEU A 106 -9.03 8.09 15.89
N ASN A 107 -8.44 9.20 15.45
CA ASN A 107 -8.21 10.37 16.28
C ASN A 107 -8.25 11.65 15.44
N SER A 108 -8.16 12.81 16.10
CA SER A 108 -8.21 14.11 15.43
C SER A 108 -7.12 14.32 14.37
N SER A 109 -5.94 13.71 14.51
CA SER A 109 -4.86 13.79 13.50
C SER A 109 -5.16 12.96 12.26
N CYS A 110 -5.97 11.91 12.39
CA CYS A 110 -6.49 11.14 11.26
C CYS A 110 -7.49 11.94 10.44
N ILE A 111 -8.38 12.68 11.12
CA ILE A 111 -9.39 13.53 10.46
C ILE A 111 -8.76 14.80 9.88
N ARG A 112 -7.88 15.48 10.64
CA ARG A 112 -7.08 16.64 10.19
C ARG A 112 -5.88 16.18 9.35
N TRP A 113 -6.18 15.39 8.32
CA TRP A 113 -5.16 14.70 7.54
C TRP A 113 -4.32 15.66 6.70
N GLN A 114 -4.80 16.85 6.33
CA GLN A 114 -4.04 17.81 5.52
C GLN A 114 -2.75 18.25 6.23
N GLN A 115 -2.82 18.50 7.54
CA GLN A 115 -1.66 18.83 8.39
C GLN A 115 -0.71 17.63 8.56
N ASN A 116 -1.20 16.43 8.28
CA ASN A 116 -0.49 15.17 8.47
C ASN A 116 -0.38 14.33 7.18
N LYS A 117 -0.38 15.01 6.02
CA LYS A 117 -0.49 14.39 4.69
C LYS A 117 0.58 13.33 4.41
N MET A 118 1.77 13.52 4.97
CA MET A 118 2.92 12.64 4.79
C MET A 118 3.02 11.49 5.81
N LYS A 119 2.24 11.53 6.89
CA LYS A 119 2.32 10.53 7.97
C LYS A 119 1.50 9.29 7.61
N VAL A 120 2.20 8.21 7.24
CA VAL A 120 1.61 6.90 6.88
C VAL A 120 0.79 6.33 8.05
N LYS A 121 1.28 6.51 9.28
CA LYS A 121 0.60 6.05 10.51
C LYS A 121 -0.88 6.43 10.55
N TYR A 122 -1.22 7.68 10.24
CA TYR A 122 -2.61 8.14 10.28
C TYR A 122 -3.43 7.61 9.10
N ALA A 123 -2.82 7.42 7.92
CA ALA A 123 -3.49 6.76 6.80
C ALA A 123 -3.86 5.31 7.16
N ALA A 124 -2.95 4.57 7.80
CA ALA A 124 -3.18 3.21 8.29
C ALA A 124 -4.14 3.12 9.49
N GLN A 125 -4.40 4.22 10.19
CA GLN A 125 -5.36 4.24 11.29
C GLN A 125 -6.78 4.47 10.77
N ILE A 126 -6.96 5.38 9.80
CA ILE A 126 -8.27 5.74 9.27
C ILE A 126 -8.79 4.72 8.24
N LEU A 127 -7.93 4.15 7.40
CA LEU A 127 -8.28 3.12 6.43
C LEU A 127 -8.03 1.71 6.98
N ARG A 128 -8.54 1.43 8.18
CA ARG A 128 -8.34 0.14 8.88
C ARG A 128 -9.65 -0.60 9.08
N ALA A 129 -9.63 -1.94 9.06
CA ALA A 129 -10.80 -2.77 9.32
C ALA A 129 -11.54 -2.42 10.63
N SER A 130 -10.83 -2.04 11.70
CA SER A 130 -11.48 -1.63 12.97
C SER A 130 -12.33 -0.36 12.85
N VAL A 131 -12.01 0.54 11.91
CA VAL A 131 -12.82 1.74 11.61
C VAL A 131 -14.03 1.33 10.78
N ALA A 132 -13.82 0.49 9.75
CA ALA A 132 -14.90 -0.08 8.95
C ALA A 132 -15.93 -0.84 9.80
N ASN A 133 -15.48 -1.71 10.71
CA ASN A 133 -16.33 -2.47 11.61
C ASN A 133 -17.14 -1.57 12.56
N ALA A 134 -16.55 -0.48 13.05
CA ALA A 134 -17.28 0.47 13.91
C ALA A 134 -18.36 1.23 13.12
N ILE A 135 -18.07 1.63 11.88
CA ILE A 135 -19.04 2.26 10.98
C ILE A 135 -20.20 1.29 10.68
N MET A 136 -19.89 0.04 10.30
CA MET A 136 -20.90 -0.98 10.01
C MET A 136 -21.76 -1.30 11.24
N PHE A 137 -21.14 -1.48 12.41
CA PHE A 137 -21.86 -1.72 13.66
C PHE A 137 -22.87 -0.60 13.96
N LEU A 138 -22.48 0.66 13.81
CA LEU A 138 -23.40 1.78 14.03
C LEU A 138 -24.57 1.80 13.05
N GLN A 139 -24.37 1.32 11.81
CA GLN A 139 -25.47 1.13 10.87
C GLN A 139 -26.40 -0.01 11.32
N GLU A 140 -25.83 -1.15 11.76
CA GLU A 140 -26.58 -2.30 12.26
C GLU A 140 -27.42 -1.96 13.50
N GLU A 141 -26.92 -1.08 14.36
CA GLU A 141 -27.64 -0.51 15.51
C GLU A 141 -28.70 0.55 15.12
N GLY A 142 -28.88 0.82 13.81
CA GLY A 142 -29.91 1.73 13.31
C GLY A 142 -29.60 3.21 13.47
N ILE A 143 -28.34 3.61 13.68
CA ILE A 143 -27.96 5.02 13.79
C ILE A 143 -28.05 5.69 12.42
N GLU A 144 -28.99 6.62 12.28
CA GLU A 144 -29.33 7.30 11.01
C GLU A 144 -28.11 7.89 10.30
N GLU A 145 -27.18 8.47 11.06
CA GLU A 145 -25.97 9.10 10.53
C GLU A 145 -25.06 8.14 9.73
N PHE A 146 -25.19 6.83 9.94
CA PHE A 146 -24.37 5.78 9.35
C PHE A 146 -25.10 4.92 8.32
N LYS A 147 -26.33 5.27 7.91
CA LYS A 147 -27.03 4.55 6.84
C LYS A 147 -26.28 4.63 5.50
N ASN A 148 -26.42 3.57 4.71
CA ASN A 148 -25.82 3.42 3.38
C ASN A 148 -24.28 3.52 3.39
N CYS A 149 -23.64 3.02 4.45
CA CYS A 149 -22.19 3.09 4.60
C CYS A 149 -21.43 1.91 3.95
N GLU A 150 -22.12 0.94 3.37
CA GLU A 150 -21.58 -0.34 2.92
C GLU A 150 -20.45 -0.17 1.92
N ALA A 151 -20.63 0.67 0.90
CA ALA A 151 -19.59 0.95 -0.10
C ALA A 151 -18.34 1.60 0.53
N THR A 152 -18.53 2.42 1.57
CA THR A 152 -17.43 3.04 2.31
C THR A 152 -16.68 2.01 3.17
N VAL A 153 -17.42 1.13 3.84
CA VAL A 153 -16.86 0.02 4.62
C VAL A 153 -16.09 -0.94 3.72
N GLU A 154 -16.64 -1.29 2.56
CA GLU A 154 -15.99 -2.12 1.54
C GLU A 154 -14.66 -1.48 1.08
N PHE A 155 -14.67 -0.20 0.71
CA PHE A 155 -13.47 0.52 0.30
C PHE A 155 -12.38 0.47 1.38
N ILE A 156 -12.72 0.76 2.64
CA ILE A 156 -11.78 0.72 3.77
C ILE A 156 -11.20 -0.69 3.92
N ASN A 157 -12.05 -1.72 3.89
CA ASN A 157 -11.61 -3.11 4.02
C ASN A 157 -10.71 -3.53 2.85
N ILE A 158 -11.02 -3.15 1.62
CA ILE A 158 -10.20 -3.49 0.45
C ILE A 158 -8.81 -2.86 0.56
N ILE A 159 -8.71 -1.58 0.93
CA ILE A 159 -7.42 -0.91 1.11
C ILE A 159 -6.63 -1.52 2.27
N ASP A 160 -7.27 -1.78 3.42
CA ASP A 160 -6.62 -2.40 4.58
C ASP A 160 -6.06 -3.79 4.25
N GLN A 161 -6.85 -4.61 3.55
CA GLN A 161 -6.47 -5.97 3.17
C GLN A 161 -5.34 -5.98 2.12
N LEU A 162 -5.37 -5.08 1.14
CA LEU A 162 -4.27 -4.90 0.18
C LEU A 162 -2.99 -4.46 0.89
N PHE A 163 -3.08 -3.49 1.80
CA PHE A 163 -1.92 -3.02 2.55
C PHE A 163 -1.35 -4.09 3.48
N ASP A 164 -2.21 -4.84 4.19
CA ASP A 164 -1.82 -5.93 5.06
C ASP A 164 -1.15 -7.08 4.29
N PHE A 165 -1.69 -7.42 3.10
CA PHE A 165 -1.07 -8.38 2.18
C PHE A 165 0.34 -7.97 1.78
N LEU A 166 0.55 -6.70 1.48
CA LEU A 166 1.85 -6.15 1.08
C LEU A 166 2.79 -5.86 2.27
N ASN A 167 2.34 -6.13 3.50
CA ASN A 167 3.07 -5.82 4.73
C ASN A 167 3.10 -7.02 5.71
N SER A 168 3.24 -8.24 5.18
CA SER A 168 3.42 -9.45 5.98
C SER A 168 4.83 -9.50 6.56
N ARG A 169 4.94 -9.48 7.89
CA ARG A 169 6.22 -9.39 8.64
C ARG A 169 6.57 -10.64 9.43
N ASN A 170 5.57 -11.46 9.76
CA ASN A 170 5.69 -12.55 10.72
C ASN A 170 5.25 -13.88 10.06
N PRO A 171 6.05 -14.96 10.16
CA PRO A 171 5.66 -16.31 9.75
C PRO A 171 4.31 -16.79 10.32
N PHE A 172 3.93 -16.30 11.50
CA PHE A 172 2.67 -16.61 12.19
C PHE A 172 1.58 -15.54 11.98
N GLY A 173 1.74 -14.67 10.98
CA GLY A 173 0.74 -13.67 10.61
C GLY A 173 -0.62 -14.30 10.33
N LYS A 174 -1.69 -13.61 10.71
CA LYS A 174 -3.09 -14.04 10.50
C LYS A 174 -3.78 -13.16 9.45
N GLY A 175 -4.87 -13.67 8.86
CA GLY A 175 -5.63 -12.97 7.84
C GLY A 175 -4.75 -12.57 6.65
N TYR A 176 -4.88 -11.32 6.17
CA TYR A 176 -4.09 -10.81 5.06
C TYR A 176 -2.62 -10.56 5.41
N LYS A 177 -2.23 -10.56 6.69
CA LYS A 177 -0.80 -10.51 7.09
C LYS A 177 -0.12 -11.86 7.08
N LYS A 178 -0.85 -12.94 6.75
CA LYS A 178 -0.27 -14.28 6.66
C LYS A 178 0.81 -14.32 5.56
N PRO A 179 1.93 -15.04 5.77
CA PRO A 179 2.89 -15.27 4.70
C PRO A 179 2.26 -15.98 3.49
N ILE A 180 2.88 -15.80 2.34
CA ILE A 180 2.52 -16.57 1.14
C ILE A 180 3.24 -17.91 1.20
N PHE A 181 2.50 -19.00 1.05
CA PHE A 181 2.98 -20.37 0.97
C PHE A 181 2.62 -20.93 -0.42
N ALA A 182 3.36 -21.92 -0.90
CA ALA A 182 3.07 -22.52 -2.21
C ALA A 182 1.62 -23.04 -2.31
N ASN A 183 1.08 -23.63 -1.23
CA ASN A 183 -0.27 -24.18 -1.20
C ASN A 183 -1.41 -23.16 -1.13
N ASN A 184 -1.15 -21.93 -0.64
CA ASN A 184 -2.17 -20.89 -0.51
C ASN A 184 -2.10 -19.84 -1.63
N LEU A 185 -1.03 -19.86 -2.42
CA LEU A 185 -0.78 -18.91 -3.50
C LEU A 185 -1.96 -18.79 -4.48
N PRO A 186 -2.59 -19.87 -4.98
CA PRO A 186 -3.71 -19.74 -5.93
C PRO A 186 -4.91 -18.98 -5.32
N LYS A 187 -5.28 -19.30 -4.08
CA LYS A 187 -6.39 -18.64 -3.37
C LYS A 187 -6.09 -17.17 -3.08
N ILE A 188 -4.85 -16.87 -2.69
CA ILE A 188 -4.39 -15.51 -2.47
C ILE A 188 -4.45 -14.72 -3.78
N ASN A 189 -3.99 -15.33 -4.89
CA ASN A 189 -3.96 -14.69 -6.19
C ASN A 189 -5.36 -14.19 -6.57
N SER A 190 -6.34 -15.09 -6.67
CA SER A 190 -7.71 -14.71 -7.02
C SER A 190 -8.32 -13.68 -6.05
N SER A 191 -8.08 -13.83 -4.74
CA SER A 191 -8.64 -12.91 -3.74
C SER A 191 -8.06 -11.50 -3.81
N ILE A 192 -6.76 -11.36 -4.08
CA ILE A 192 -6.07 -10.07 -4.15
C ILE A 192 -6.30 -9.41 -5.52
N GLU A 193 -6.32 -10.18 -6.61
CA GLU A 193 -6.64 -9.66 -7.94
C GLU A 193 -8.04 -9.05 -8.00
N ASN A 194 -9.05 -9.68 -7.39
CA ASN A 194 -10.40 -9.11 -7.29
C ASN A 194 -10.42 -7.74 -6.61
N LYS A 195 -9.59 -7.55 -5.57
CA LYS A 195 -9.45 -6.26 -4.88
C LYS A 195 -8.77 -5.21 -5.76
N ILE A 196 -7.80 -5.60 -6.56
CA ILE A 196 -7.18 -4.69 -7.54
C ILE A 196 -8.20 -4.30 -8.61
N ASN A 197 -8.98 -5.25 -9.13
CA ASN A 197 -10.03 -4.97 -10.11
C ASN A 197 -11.09 -4.00 -9.55
N TYR A 198 -11.48 -4.16 -8.28
CA TYR A 198 -12.33 -3.18 -7.60
C TYR A 198 -11.72 -1.76 -7.65
N LEU A 199 -10.41 -1.60 -7.40
CA LEU A 199 -9.77 -0.29 -7.49
C LEU A 199 -9.83 0.31 -8.91
N PHE A 200 -9.78 -0.52 -9.95
CA PHE A 200 -9.94 -0.07 -11.33
C PHE A 200 -11.39 0.33 -11.68
N ASN A 201 -12.40 -0.13 -10.94
CA ASN A 201 -13.79 0.25 -11.13
C ASN A 201 -14.20 1.51 -10.33
N LEU A 202 -13.29 2.06 -9.52
CA LEU A 202 -13.56 3.30 -8.79
C LEU A 202 -13.78 4.47 -9.75
N ARG A 203 -14.79 5.27 -9.43
CA ARG A 203 -15.20 6.47 -10.17
C ARG A 203 -15.18 7.69 -9.25
N ASP A 204 -15.02 8.87 -9.82
CA ASP A 204 -15.23 10.12 -9.11
C ASP A 204 -16.71 10.50 -9.05
N ALA A 205 -17.03 11.64 -8.42
CA ALA A 205 -18.40 12.13 -8.31
C ALA A 205 -19.08 12.35 -9.68
N ASN A 206 -18.30 12.60 -10.74
CA ASN A 206 -18.76 12.84 -12.10
C ASN A 206 -18.76 11.56 -12.96
N ASP A 207 -18.66 10.38 -12.33
CA ASP A 207 -18.59 9.06 -12.98
C ASP A 207 -17.36 8.85 -13.87
N ASN A 208 -16.32 9.69 -13.74
CA ASN A 208 -15.05 9.46 -14.43
C ASN A 208 -14.23 8.41 -13.70
N ASN A 209 -13.64 7.50 -14.47
CA ASN A 209 -12.77 6.45 -13.93
C ASN A 209 -11.55 7.00 -13.19
N MET A 210 -11.38 6.56 -11.94
CA MET A 210 -10.30 7.03 -11.06
C MET A 210 -8.91 6.65 -11.58
N TYR A 211 -8.77 5.51 -12.28
CA TYR A 211 -7.51 5.10 -12.90
C TYR A 211 -7.10 5.98 -14.09
N LYS A 212 -8.00 6.84 -14.61
CA LYS A 212 -7.67 7.86 -15.63
C LYS A 212 -7.41 9.23 -15.02
N SER A 213 -7.81 9.45 -13.76
CA SER A 213 -7.71 10.74 -13.08
C SER A 213 -6.26 11.12 -12.70
N GLY A 214 -6.05 12.38 -12.32
CA GLY A 214 -4.79 12.84 -11.69
C GLY A 214 -4.49 12.20 -10.32
N ARG A 215 -5.42 11.41 -9.76
CA ARG A 215 -5.27 10.67 -8.49
C ARG A 215 -5.12 9.16 -8.69
N LYS A 216 -4.85 8.72 -9.93
CA LYS A 216 -4.73 7.29 -10.30
C LYS A 216 -3.59 6.52 -9.62
N THR A 217 -2.58 7.20 -9.09
CA THR A 217 -1.32 6.57 -8.68
C THR A 217 -1.48 5.50 -7.59
N PHE A 218 -2.40 5.65 -6.64
CA PHE A 218 -2.60 4.62 -5.61
C PHE A 218 -3.12 3.30 -6.20
N ILE A 219 -4.00 3.37 -7.22
CA ILE A 219 -4.56 2.22 -7.93
C ILE A 219 -3.42 1.45 -8.60
N TYR A 220 -2.64 2.15 -9.43
CA TYR A 220 -1.54 1.53 -10.15
C TYR A 220 -0.41 1.06 -9.26
N GLY A 221 -0.09 1.76 -8.17
CA GLY A 221 0.99 1.33 -7.29
C GLY A 221 0.61 0.11 -6.45
N PHE A 222 -0.64 0.00 -5.96
CA PHE A 222 -1.12 -1.25 -5.36
C PHE A 222 -1.11 -2.39 -6.38
N ALA A 223 -1.63 -2.15 -7.60
CA ALA A 223 -1.64 -3.12 -8.67
C ALA A 223 -0.23 -3.61 -9.04
N LEU A 224 0.72 -2.70 -9.25
CA LEU A 224 2.11 -3.01 -9.59
C LEU A 224 2.78 -3.84 -8.50
N ALA A 225 2.63 -3.42 -7.22
CA ALA A 225 3.22 -4.12 -6.09
C ALA A 225 2.67 -5.55 -5.95
N VAL A 226 1.34 -5.70 -6.05
CA VAL A 226 0.66 -7.00 -6.03
C VAL A 226 1.17 -7.90 -7.16
N LYS A 227 1.15 -7.42 -8.41
CA LYS A 227 1.53 -8.20 -9.59
C LYS A 227 2.97 -8.69 -9.49
N SER A 228 3.88 -7.78 -9.12
CA SER A 228 5.30 -8.09 -8.95
C SER A 228 5.52 -9.11 -7.85
N ILE A 229 4.94 -8.92 -6.66
CA ILE A 229 5.15 -9.84 -5.53
C ILE A 229 4.61 -11.24 -5.84
N LEU A 230 3.45 -11.34 -6.49
CA LEU A 230 2.87 -12.64 -6.86
C LEU A 230 3.75 -13.36 -7.88
N GLN A 231 4.21 -12.67 -8.92
CA GLN A 231 5.08 -13.26 -9.94
C GLN A 231 6.47 -13.64 -9.40
N ILE A 232 7.05 -12.80 -8.54
CA ILE A 232 8.30 -13.13 -7.83
C ILE A 232 8.09 -14.38 -6.97
N THR A 233 6.98 -14.44 -6.21
CA THR A 233 6.70 -15.55 -5.30
C THR A 233 6.53 -16.86 -6.06
N GLU A 234 5.75 -16.84 -7.14
CA GLU A 234 5.58 -18.01 -8.02
C GLU A 234 6.93 -18.48 -8.58
N LYS A 235 7.77 -17.56 -9.05
CA LYS A 235 9.09 -17.88 -9.57
C LYS A 235 10.01 -18.46 -8.50
N LEU A 236 10.06 -17.87 -7.31
CA LEU A 236 10.92 -18.36 -6.22
C LEU A 236 10.54 -19.77 -5.79
N PHE A 237 9.24 -20.07 -5.67
CA PHE A 237 8.80 -21.43 -5.34
C PHE A 237 9.09 -22.44 -6.45
N LYS A 238 9.01 -22.04 -7.73
CA LYS A 238 9.40 -22.91 -8.86
C LYS A 238 10.90 -23.15 -8.92
N ASP A 239 11.70 -22.11 -8.67
CA ASP A 239 13.17 -22.18 -8.74
C ASP A 239 13.77 -22.98 -7.56
N ASN A 240 13.12 -22.98 -6.39
CA ASN A 240 13.62 -23.70 -5.21
C ASN A 240 12.50 -24.15 -4.25
N ASN A 241 12.27 -25.47 -4.21
CA ASN A 241 11.28 -26.11 -3.34
C ASN A 241 11.58 -26.01 -1.84
N SER A 242 12.77 -25.55 -1.45
CA SER A 242 13.16 -25.37 -0.04
C SER A 242 12.56 -24.10 0.58
N TYR A 243 12.09 -23.15 -0.23
CA TYR A 243 11.44 -21.95 0.29
C TYR A 243 10.05 -22.28 0.85
N LYS A 244 9.91 -22.17 2.17
CA LYS A 244 8.65 -22.48 2.87
C LYS A 244 7.59 -21.40 2.68
N TYR A 245 8.00 -20.13 2.68
CA TYR A 245 7.09 -18.99 2.59
C TYR A 245 7.80 -17.71 2.15
N ILE A 246 7.01 -16.71 1.73
CA ILE A 246 7.45 -15.36 1.42
C ILE A 246 6.81 -14.35 2.38
N LEU A 247 7.63 -13.45 2.92
CA LEU A 247 7.21 -12.30 3.71
C LEU A 247 7.25 -11.04 2.84
N THR A 248 6.08 -10.51 2.51
CA THR A 248 5.94 -9.39 1.56
C THR A 248 6.57 -8.09 2.06
N TYR A 249 6.72 -7.92 3.37
CA TYR A 249 7.41 -6.77 3.95
C TYR A 249 8.86 -6.63 3.49
N LYS A 250 9.51 -7.74 3.08
CA LYS A 250 10.90 -7.72 2.58
C LYS A 250 11.07 -6.92 1.28
N PHE A 251 9.96 -6.61 0.60
CA PHE A 251 9.94 -5.78 -0.60
C PHE A 251 9.64 -4.30 -0.31
N SER A 252 9.48 -3.88 0.95
CA SER A 252 9.17 -2.49 1.31
C SER A 252 10.42 -1.60 1.40
N GLN A 253 10.24 -0.29 1.15
CA GLN A 253 11.28 0.72 1.37
C GLN A 253 11.48 1.08 2.85
N ASP A 254 10.62 0.61 3.76
CA ASP A 254 10.74 0.83 5.21
C ASP A 254 12.15 0.51 5.72
N HIS A 255 12.83 -0.49 5.16
CA HIS A 255 14.19 -0.86 5.55
C HIS A 255 15.20 0.29 5.36
N ILE A 256 15.08 1.02 4.25
CA ILE A 256 15.91 2.21 3.97
C ILE A 256 15.46 3.39 4.85
N GLU A 257 14.16 3.56 5.09
CA GLU A 257 13.66 4.60 5.99
C GLU A 257 14.17 4.42 7.43
N ILE A 258 14.22 3.17 7.92
CA ILE A 258 14.80 2.81 9.22
C ILE A 258 16.29 3.16 9.26
N LEU A 259 17.04 2.88 8.19
CA LEU A 259 18.44 3.26 8.09
C LEU A 259 18.60 4.79 8.18
N PHE A 260 17.80 5.56 7.43
CA PHE A 260 17.83 7.02 7.52
C PHE A 260 17.46 7.56 8.90
N ALA A 261 16.52 6.91 9.59
CA ALA A 261 16.19 7.27 10.97
C ALA A 261 17.37 7.05 11.92
N ARG A 262 18.10 5.93 11.77
CA ARG A 262 19.32 5.66 12.55
C ARG A 262 20.42 6.68 12.28
N ILE A 263 20.63 7.03 11.01
CA ILE A 263 21.61 8.05 10.62
C ILE A 263 21.28 9.39 11.28
N ARG A 264 20.02 9.86 11.21
CA ARG A 264 19.59 11.09 11.92
C ARG A 264 19.78 10.99 13.43
N GLY A 265 19.47 9.83 14.02
CA GLY A 265 19.63 9.59 15.45
C GLY A 265 21.06 9.71 15.97
N ARG A 266 22.08 9.50 15.12
CA ARG A 266 23.50 9.68 15.49
C ARG A 266 23.89 11.14 15.74
N HIS A 267 23.07 12.10 15.32
CA HIS A 267 23.35 13.53 15.46
C HIS A 267 22.52 14.20 16.57
N GLY A 268 21.95 13.43 17.49
CA GLY A 268 21.19 13.93 18.64
C GLY A 268 20.01 14.80 18.21
N PHE A 269 20.03 16.08 18.57
CA PHE A 269 18.97 17.04 18.22
C PHE A 269 19.01 17.52 16.75
N ASN A 270 20.06 17.20 15.99
CA ASN A 270 20.14 17.57 14.57
C ASN A 270 19.45 16.53 13.67
N ASN A 271 18.18 16.80 13.32
CA ASN A 271 17.40 15.97 12.41
C ASN A 271 17.71 16.18 10.92
N ASN A 272 18.55 17.15 10.56
CA ASN A 272 18.90 17.50 9.18
C ASN A 272 20.43 17.54 9.01
N PRO A 273 21.10 16.37 9.03
CA PRO A 273 22.55 16.32 8.85
C PRO A 273 22.95 16.83 7.45
N ASN A 274 24.07 17.55 7.38
CA ASN A 274 24.68 17.94 6.11
C ASN A 274 25.38 16.74 5.45
N VAL A 275 25.87 16.92 4.22
CA VAL A 275 26.51 15.84 3.43
C VAL A 275 27.71 15.22 4.16
N THR A 276 28.54 16.03 4.81
CA THR A 276 29.71 15.57 5.56
C THR A 276 29.30 14.71 6.76
N GLN A 277 28.31 15.17 7.53
CA GLN A 277 27.74 14.47 8.67
C GLN A 277 27.11 13.13 8.24
N PHE A 278 26.34 13.13 7.15
CA PHE A 278 25.76 11.93 6.57
C PHE A 278 26.84 10.92 6.15
N ARG A 279 27.90 11.37 5.48
CA ARG A 279 29.03 10.51 5.08
C ARG A 279 29.69 9.87 6.30
N ALA A 280 30.05 10.68 7.30
CA ALA A 280 30.66 10.19 8.53
C ALA A 280 29.74 9.18 9.26
N ALA A 281 28.43 9.41 9.25
CA ALA A 281 27.45 8.53 9.86
C ALA A 281 27.12 7.27 9.05
N ILE A 282 27.63 7.10 7.82
CA ILE A 282 27.52 5.84 7.06
C ILE A 282 28.81 5.03 7.13
N THR A 283 29.96 5.69 7.22
CA THR A 283 31.27 5.03 7.22
C THR A 283 31.69 4.46 8.57
N ASN A 284 31.15 4.98 9.68
CA ASN A 284 31.41 4.55 11.05
C ASN A 284 30.30 3.66 11.60
#